data_AF-A0A182J3W0-F1
#
_entry.id   AF-A0A182J3W0-F1
#
_cell.length_a   1.000
_cell.length_b   1.000
_cell.length_c   1.000
_cell.angle_alpha   90.00
_cell.angle_beta   90.00
_cell.angle_gamma   90.00
#
_symmetry.space_group_name_H-M   'P 1'
#
loop_
_entity.id
_entity.type
_entity.pdbx_description
1 polymer ?
#
loop_
_entity_poly.entity_id
_entity_poly.type
_entity_poly.pdbx_seq_one_letter_code
_entity_poly.pdbx_strand_id
1 'polypeptide(L)'
;EENIISYESVHRLQISYTRPVIILGPLKDRINDDLISEYPNKFGSCVPHTTRPKRDYEVDGRDYHFISSREQMERDIQNHLFIEAGQYNDNLYGTSVASVREVAEKGKHCILDVSGNAIKRLQVAQLYPIAIFIKPMSIESIMEMNRRMTEEQAKKTYERTLKMEQEFGEYFTCELKEDASSEEILTIVQGETIEEIYGKVKNIIWSQGGPTIWVPSKESL
;
A
#
# COMPACT_ATOMS: atom_id res chain seq x y z
N GLU A 1 -8.13 10.39 -25.18
CA GLU A 1 -7.59 9.11 -25.67
C GLU A 1 -7.74 8.11 -24.54
N GLU A 2 -8.39 6.97 -24.78
CA GLU A 2 -8.43 5.88 -23.79
C GLU A 2 -7.01 5.32 -23.67
N ASN A 3 -6.45 5.37 -22.46
CA ASN A 3 -5.12 4.84 -22.19
C ASN A 3 -5.24 3.30 -22.11
N ILE A 4 -4.92 2.61 -23.21
CA ILE A 4 -5.03 1.14 -23.29
C ILE A 4 -3.80 0.53 -22.59
N ILE A 5 -4.02 -0.06 -21.42
CA ILE A 5 -3.01 -0.83 -20.70
C ILE A 5 -2.82 -2.15 -21.47
N SER A 6 -1.59 -2.42 -21.93
CA SER A 6 -1.26 -3.64 -22.69
C SER A 6 -0.19 -4.44 -21.97
N TYR A 7 1.09 -4.17 -22.24
CA TYR A 7 2.21 -4.87 -21.63
C TYR A 7 3.17 -3.86 -21.00
N GLU A 8 3.77 -4.23 -19.87
CA GLU A 8 4.87 -3.51 -19.24
C GLU A 8 6.15 -4.33 -19.39
N SER A 9 7.22 -3.71 -19.91
CA SER A 9 8.54 -4.35 -19.94
C SER A 9 9.08 -4.47 -18.53
N VAL A 10 9.51 -5.67 -18.13
CA VAL A 10 10.03 -5.95 -16.78
C VAL A 10 11.36 -6.68 -16.83
N HIS A 11 12.19 -6.48 -15.80
CA HIS A 11 13.41 -7.25 -15.60
C HIS A 11 13.48 -7.82 -14.18
N ARG A 12 14.31 -8.85 -13.99
CA ARG A 12 14.52 -9.46 -12.67
C ARG A 12 15.54 -8.67 -11.87
N LEU A 13 15.21 -8.37 -10.63
CA LEU A 13 16.07 -7.71 -9.66
C LEU A 13 16.20 -8.58 -8.41
N GLN A 14 17.42 -8.75 -7.91
CA GLN A 14 17.66 -9.33 -6.58
C GLN A 14 17.64 -8.21 -5.53
N ILE A 15 16.86 -8.41 -4.48
CA ILE A 15 16.71 -7.47 -3.37
C ILE A 15 17.25 -8.07 -2.06
N SER A 16 17.75 -7.21 -1.18
CA SER A 16 18.28 -7.57 0.15
C SER A 16 17.39 -7.12 1.31
N TYR A 17 16.18 -6.63 1.02
CA TYR A 17 15.21 -6.16 2.00
C TYR A 17 13.86 -6.87 1.81
N THR A 18 13.01 -6.81 2.84
CA THR A 18 11.63 -7.31 2.74
C THR A 18 10.71 -6.24 2.18
N ARG A 19 9.96 -6.54 1.12
CA ARG A 19 9.14 -5.55 0.39
C ARG A 19 8.06 -4.92 1.29
N PRO A 20 7.87 -3.60 1.24
CA PRO A 20 6.69 -2.97 1.84
C PRO A 20 5.39 -3.50 1.20
N VAL A 21 4.27 -3.40 1.91
CA VAL A 21 2.94 -3.83 1.43
C VAL A 21 2.00 -2.64 1.50
N ILE A 22 1.31 -2.38 0.39
CA ILE A 22 0.24 -1.37 0.29
C ILE A 22 -1.03 -2.11 -0.11
N ILE A 23 -2.08 -2.00 0.68
CA ILE A 23 -3.40 -2.57 0.37
C ILE A 23 -4.36 -1.41 0.12
N LEU A 24 -5.00 -1.43 -1.04
CA LEU A 24 -5.92 -0.40 -1.51
C LEU A 24 -7.31 -0.99 -1.72
N GLY A 25 -8.34 -0.16 -1.61
CA GLY A 25 -9.75 -0.57 -1.75
C GLY A 25 -10.46 -0.84 -0.42
N PRO A 26 -11.70 -1.37 -0.47
CA PRO A 26 -12.49 -1.70 0.72
C PRO A 26 -11.76 -2.72 1.61
N LEU A 27 -12.06 -2.70 2.91
CA LEU A 27 -11.53 -3.63 3.92
C LEU A 27 -10.02 -3.55 4.20
N LYS A 28 -9.27 -2.67 3.53
CA LYS A 28 -7.81 -2.53 3.73
C LYS A 28 -7.41 -2.41 5.20
N ASP A 29 -8.16 -1.63 5.99
CA ASP A 29 -7.82 -1.35 7.39
C ASP A 29 -7.90 -2.62 8.23
N ARG A 30 -8.98 -3.38 8.06
CA ARG A 30 -9.17 -4.65 8.75
C ARG A 30 -8.09 -5.66 8.35
N ILE A 31 -7.78 -5.75 7.06
CA ILE A 31 -6.76 -6.69 6.57
C ILE A 31 -5.37 -6.30 7.08
N ASN A 32 -5.05 -5.00 7.10
CA ASN A 32 -3.80 -4.49 7.67
C ASN A 32 -3.66 -4.90 9.15
N ASP A 33 -4.71 -4.68 9.95
CA ASP A 33 -4.74 -5.04 11.37
C ASP A 33 -4.61 -6.57 11.58
N ASP A 34 -5.32 -7.37 10.78
CA ASP A 34 -5.29 -8.83 10.85
C ASP A 34 -3.89 -9.37 10.50
N LEU A 35 -3.22 -8.84 9.45
CA LEU A 35 -1.86 -9.24 9.06
C LEU A 35 -0.84 -8.98 10.17
N ILE A 36 -0.89 -7.80 10.80
CA ILE A 36 0.03 -7.40 11.88
C ILE A 36 -0.23 -8.26 13.12
N SER A 37 -1.49 -8.48 13.46
CA SER A 37 -1.89 -9.22 14.67
C SER A 37 -1.59 -10.72 14.55
N GLU A 38 -1.85 -11.32 13.40
CA GLU A 38 -1.65 -12.77 13.16
C GLU A 38 -0.18 -13.12 12.94
N TYR A 39 0.61 -12.25 12.29
CA TYR A 39 2.02 -12.50 11.99
C TYR A 39 2.95 -11.34 12.39
N PRO A 40 3.07 -11.01 13.69
CA PRO A 40 3.87 -9.87 14.18
C PRO A 40 5.38 -10.00 13.91
N ASN A 41 5.85 -11.21 13.61
CA ASN A 41 7.24 -11.48 13.23
C ASN A 41 7.51 -11.23 11.73
N LYS A 42 6.46 -11.15 10.90
CA LYS A 42 6.55 -10.97 9.45
C LYS A 42 6.10 -9.59 9.00
N PHE A 43 5.17 -8.97 9.73
CA PHE A 43 4.65 -7.65 9.42
C PHE A 43 4.94 -6.65 10.53
N GLY A 44 4.97 -5.37 10.17
CA GLY A 44 5.00 -4.27 11.12
C GLY A 44 4.64 -2.95 10.45
N SER A 45 4.25 -1.97 11.25
CA SER A 45 4.07 -0.60 10.80
C SER A 45 5.34 0.21 11.01
N CYS A 46 5.65 1.14 10.11
CA CYS A 46 6.70 2.11 10.33
C CYS A 46 6.21 3.27 11.23
N VAL A 47 7.14 3.93 11.91
CA VAL A 47 6.82 5.10 12.74
C VAL A 47 6.71 6.35 11.84
N PRO A 48 5.53 7.00 11.77
CA PRO A 48 5.34 8.22 10.99
C PRO A 48 5.95 9.45 11.70
N HIS A 49 6.05 10.57 10.99
CA HIS A 49 6.51 11.84 11.54
C HIS A 49 5.35 12.81 11.72
N THR A 50 5.47 13.73 12.68
CA THR A 50 4.53 14.84 12.82
C THR A 50 5.18 16.10 13.39
N THR A 51 4.69 17.28 12.99
CA THR A 51 5.02 18.56 13.67
C THR A 51 4.16 18.83 14.89
N ARG A 52 3.14 17.99 15.14
CA ARG A 52 2.29 18.14 16.31
C ARG A 52 3.14 17.99 17.58
N PRO A 53 2.96 18.84 18.61
CA PRO A 53 3.59 18.63 19.89
C PRO A 53 3.25 17.24 20.47
N LYS A 54 4.27 16.57 20.99
CA LYS A 54 4.14 15.29 21.68
C LYS A 54 3.26 15.45 22.91
N ARG A 55 2.30 14.54 23.13
CA ARG A 55 1.51 14.47 24.36
C ARG A 55 2.29 13.75 25.46
N ASP A 56 1.86 13.89 26.70
CA ASP A 56 2.56 13.34 27.86
C ASP A 56 2.66 11.80 27.82
N TYR A 57 1.63 11.12 27.33
CA TYR A 57 1.58 9.65 27.22
C TYR A 57 2.23 9.09 25.94
N GLU A 58 2.64 9.95 25.01
CA GLU A 58 3.28 9.55 23.75
C GLU A 58 4.79 9.45 23.91
N VAL A 59 5.40 8.53 23.17
CA VAL A 59 6.84 8.25 23.16
C VAL A 59 7.37 8.54 21.76
N ASP A 60 8.38 9.41 21.70
CA ASP A 60 9.08 9.75 20.46
C ASP A 60 9.84 8.52 19.91
N GLY A 61 9.71 8.30 18.60
CA GLY A 61 10.24 7.10 17.93
C GLY A 61 9.42 5.83 18.16
N ARG A 62 8.27 5.91 18.85
CA ARG A 62 7.29 4.80 18.94
C ARG A 62 5.95 5.21 18.32
N ASP A 63 5.36 6.29 18.83
CA ASP A 63 4.05 6.75 18.37
C ASP A 63 4.21 7.60 17.10
N TYR A 64 5.13 8.57 17.16
CA TYR A 64 5.59 9.38 16.03
C TYR A 64 7.06 9.74 16.23
N HIS A 65 7.72 10.16 15.16
CA HIS A 65 8.86 11.04 15.23
C HIS A 65 8.37 12.49 15.30
N PHE A 66 8.55 13.12 16.46
CA PHE A 66 8.04 14.47 16.72
C PHE A 66 9.05 15.52 16.25
N ILE A 67 8.75 16.17 15.12
CA ILE A 67 9.61 17.19 14.51
C ILE A 67 9.26 18.56 15.10
N SER A 68 10.22 19.21 15.76
CA SER A 68 9.99 20.50 16.43
C SER A 68 9.86 21.70 15.47
N SER A 69 10.51 21.68 14.30
CA SER A 69 10.42 22.75 13.30
C SER A 69 9.55 22.32 12.13
N ARG A 70 8.46 23.06 11.92
CA ARG A 70 7.59 22.88 10.76
C ARG A 70 8.33 23.17 9.46
N GLU A 71 9.14 24.21 9.45
CA GLU A 71 9.93 24.64 8.29
C GLU A 71 10.92 23.54 7.88
N GLN A 72 11.49 22.81 8.85
CA GLN A 72 12.34 21.65 8.55
C GLN A 72 11.54 20.53 7.89
N MET A 73 10.38 20.17 8.44
CA MET A 73 9.54 19.12 7.82
C MET A 73 9.07 19.52 6.42
N GLU A 74 8.76 20.80 6.18
CA GLU A 74 8.40 21.31 4.85
C GLU A 74 9.56 21.19 3.86
N ARG A 75 10.79 21.51 4.28
CA ARG A 75 11.99 21.27 3.46
C ARG A 75 12.19 19.78 3.16
N ASP A 76 11.99 18.92 4.13
CA ASP A 76 12.15 17.47 3.96
C ASP A 76 11.10 16.88 3.02
N ILE A 77 9.86 17.41 3.05
CA ILE A 77 8.81 17.09 2.08
C ILE A 77 9.22 17.54 0.66
N GLN A 78 9.74 18.76 0.52
CA GLN A 78 10.22 19.28 -0.77
C GLN A 78 11.41 18.49 -1.33
N ASN A 79 12.28 17.97 -0.45
CA ASN A 79 13.41 17.13 -0.81
C ASN A 79 13.03 15.66 -1.05
N HIS A 80 11.73 15.34 -1.18
CA HIS A 80 11.21 14.01 -1.45
C HIS A 80 11.61 12.93 -0.42
N LEU A 81 11.82 13.32 0.84
CA LEU A 81 12.13 12.37 1.92
C LEU A 81 10.89 11.60 2.43
N PHE A 82 9.69 12.01 1.99
CA PHE A 82 8.41 11.43 2.40
C PHE A 82 7.69 10.76 1.22
N ILE A 83 7.26 9.50 1.42
CA ILE A 83 6.43 8.78 0.45
C ILE A 83 4.99 9.29 0.45
N GLU A 84 4.54 9.86 1.57
CA GLU A 84 3.28 10.55 1.69
C GLU A 84 3.38 11.58 2.82
N ALA A 85 2.76 12.73 2.63
CA ALA A 85 2.66 13.77 3.65
C ALA A 85 1.36 14.54 3.48
N GLY A 86 0.79 15.01 4.59
CA GLY A 86 -0.46 15.76 4.62
C GLY A 86 -0.55 16.66 5.85
N GLN A 87 -1.55 17.56 5.84
CA GLN A 87 -1.84 18.45 6.95
C GLN A 87 -3.15 18.05 7.62
N TYR A 88 -3.15 17.97 8.95
CA TYR A 88 -4.34 17.73 9.76
C TYR A 88 -4.28 18.56 11.05
N ASN A 89 -5.34 19.30 11.35
CA ASN A 89 -5.41 20.24 12.48
C ASN A 89 -4.16 21.13 12.57
N ASP A 90 -3.78 21.74 11.45
CA ASP A 90 -2.61 22.62 11.29
C ASP A 90 -1.24 22.00 11.61
N ASN A 91 -1.18 20.68 11.76
CA ASN A 91 0.06 19.95 11.93
C ASN A 91 0.35 19.11 10.68
N LEU A 92 1.62 19.02 10.33
CA LEU A 92 2.07 18.15 9.26
C LEU A 92 2.22 16.73 9.79
N TYR A 93 1.90 15.76 8.95
CA TYR A 93 2.10 14.33 9.16
C TYR A 93 2.73 13.75 7.91
N GLY A 94 3.58 12.75 8.06
CA GLY A 94 4.15 12.08 6.90
C GLY A 94 4.85 10.76 7.21
N THR A 95 4.87 9.90 6.21
CA THR A 95 5.59 8.62 6.24
C THR A 95 6.90 8.78 5.49
N SER A 96 8.02 8.69 6.19
CA SER A 96 9.34 8.89 5.59
C SER A 96 9.84 7.64 4.87
N VAL A 97 10.62 7.81 3.82
CA VAL A 97 11.29 6.69 3.12
C VAL A 97 12.18 5.91 4.10
N ALA A 98 12.86 6.62 5.01
CA ALA A 98 13.75 6.01 6.00
C ALA A 98 12.99 5.10 6.98
N SER A 99 11.83 5.54 7.48
CA SER A 99 10.99 4.76 8.39
C SER A 99 10.52 3.45 7.74
N VAL A 100 10.16 3.49 6.45
CA VAL A 100 9.78 2.28 5.70
C VAL A 100 10.98 1.36 5.53
N ARG A 101 12.12 1.91 5.14
CA ARG A 101 13.36 1.14 4.94
C ARG A 101 13.81 0.43 6.21
N GLU A 102 13.71 1.08 7.35
CA GLU A 102 14.08 0.49 8.64
C GLU A 102 13.30 -0.79 8.94
N VAL A 103 11.99 -0.82 8.67
CA VAL A 103 11.16 -2.02 8.86
C VAL A 103 11.53 -3.11 7.85
N ALA A 104 11.74 -2.71 6.59
CA ALA A 104 12.11 -3.61 5.49
C ALA A 104 13.47 -4.31 5.74
N GLU A 105 14.45 -3.59 6.26
CA GLU A 105 15.79 -4.11 6.58
C GLU A 105 15.81 -4.98 7.84
N LYS A 106 14.81 -4.84 8.73
CA LYS A 106 14.59 -5.76 9.86
C LYS A 106 13.94 -7.09 9.45
N GLY A 107 13.76 -7.32 8.15
CA GLY A 107 13.19 -8.57 7.62
C GLY A 107 11.67 -8.66 7.75
N LYS A 108 10.97 -7.52 7.89
CA LYS A 108 9.51 -7.45 7.99
C LYS A 108 8.91 -6.70 6.81
N HIS A 109 7.75 -7.15 6.36
CA HIS A 109 6.90 -6.41 5.44
C HIS A 109 6.34 -5.18 6.18
N CYS A 110 6.73 -3.99 5.73
CA CYS A 110 6.16 -2.76 6.24
C CYS A 110 4.74 -2.58 5.69
N ILE A 111 3.71 -2.72 6.53
CA ILE A 111 2.33 -2.41 6.15
C ILE A 111 2.18 -0.89 6.12
N LEU A 112 1.74 -0.36 4.98
CA LEU A 112 1.62 1.08 4.74
C LEU A 112 0.15 1.47 4.52
N ASP A 113 -0.36 2.33 5.40
CA ASP A 113 -1.65 2.99 5.22
C ASP A 113 -1.45 4.31 4.47
N VAL A 114 -1.32 4.22 3.14
CA VAL A 114 -1.03 5.34 2.24
C VAL A 114 -1.84 5.25 0.96
N SER A 115 -1.94 6.34 0.20
CA SER A 115 -2.57 6.33 -1.13
C SER A 115 -1.70 5.67 -2.20
N GLY A 116 -2.28 5.36 -3.37
CA GLY A 116 -1.56 4.82 -4.52
C GLY A 116 -0.39 5.69 -5.01
N ASN A 117 -0.40 6.99 -4.71
CA ASN A 117 0.71 7.90 -5.02
C ASN A 117 2.03 7.49 -4.35
N ALA A 118 1.96 6.85 -3.19
CA ALA A 118 3.15 6.38 -2.47
C ALA A 118 3.88 5.26 -3.23
N ILE A 119 3.19 4.49 -4.07
CA ILE A 119 3.78 3.38 -4.85
C ILE A 119 4.92 3.92 -5.73
N LYS A 120 4.65 4.99 -6.48
CA LYS A 120 5.66 5.61 -7.36
C LYS A 120 6.85 6.15 -6.56
N ARG A 121 6.60 6.80 -5.42
CA ARG A 121 7.66 7.37 -4.58
C ARG A 121 8.55 6.29 -3.98
N LEU A 122 7.97 5.16 -3.59
CA LEU A 122 8.70 3.99 -3.12
C LEU A 122 9.57 3.37 -4.23
N GLN A 123 9.03 3.20 -5.44
CA GLN A 123 9.78 2.71 -6.60
C GLN A 123 10.99 3.61 -6.93
N VAL A 124 10.80 4.94 -6.91
CA VAL A 124 11.90 5.92 -7.07
C VAL A 124 12.95 5.77 -5.97
N ALA A 125 12.52 5.49 -4.74
CA ALA A 125 13.40 5.21 -3.61
C ALA A 125 14.01 3.80 -3.60
N GLN A 126 13.83 3.03 -4.69
CA GLN A 126 14.30 1.64 -4.86
C GLN A 126 13.76 0.66 -3.81
N LEU A 127 12.60 0.99 -3.23
CA LEU A 127 11.82 0.13 -2.36
C LEU A 127 10.57 -0.30 -3.15
N TYR A 128 10.55 -1.50 -3.73
CA TYR A 128 9.46 -1.95 -4.58
C TYR A 128 8.35 -2.57 -3.73
N PRO A 129 7.21 -1.89 -3.50
CA PRO A 129 6.15 -2.43 -2.66
C PRO A 129 5.43 -3.58 -3.37
N ILE A 130 4.74 -4.40 -2.59
CA ILE A 130 3.67 -5.30 -3.04
C ILE A 130 2.38 -4.47 -2.90
N ALA A 131 1.87 -3.98 -4.03
CA ALA A 131 0.68 -3.13 -4.08
C ALA A 131 -0.52 -3.96 -4.49
N ILE A 132 -1.44 -4.21 -3.56
CA ILE A 132 -2.61 -5.07 -3.72
C ILE A 132 -3.87 -4.22 -3.74
N PHE A 133 -4.73 -4.44 -4.73
CA PHE A 133 -5.98 -3.71 -4.88
C PHE A 133 -7.17 -4.65 -4.66
N ILE A 134 -8.03 -4.32 -3.71
CA ILE A 134 -9.26 -5.06 -3.43
C ILE A 134 -10.37 -4.42 -4.26
N LYS A 135 -10.83 -5.14 -5.28
CA LYS A 135 -11.92 -4.69 -6.13
C LYS A 135 -13.23 -5.32 -5.68
N PRO A 136 -14.20 -4.53 -5.23
CA PRO A 136 -15.53 -5.05 -4.93
C PRO A 136 -16.22 -5.49 -6.23
N MET A 137 -16.95 -6.62 -6.17
CA MET A 137 -17.67 -7.14 -7.34
C MET A 137 -18.91 -6.30 -7.66
N SER A 138 -19.54 -5.73 -6.64
CA SER A 138 -20.72 -4.88 -6.76
C SER A 138 -20.91 -4.01 -5.51
N ILE A 139 -21.88 -3.09 -5.54
CA ILE A 139 -22.25 -2.29 -4.36
C ILE A 139 -22.77 -3.21 -3.24
N GLU A 140 -23.56 -4.21 -3.59
CA GLU A 140 -24.12 -5.21 -2.68
C GLU A 140 -23.00 -5.99 -1.98
N SER A 141 -21.94 -6.37 -2.72
CA SER A 141 -20.78 -7.07 -2.12
C SER A 141 -20.13 -6.24 -0.99
N ILE A 142 -20.04 -4.91 -1.14
CA ILE A 142 -19.47 -4.05 -0.09
C ILE A 142 -20.39 -4.02 1.13
N MET A 143 -21.71 -3.99 0.92
CA MET A 143 -22.69 -4.03 2.01
C MET A 143 -22.70 -5.38 2.74
N GLU A 144 -22.51 -6.49 2.02
CA GLU A 144 -22.41 -7.83 2.61
C GLU A 144 -21.15 -7.96 3.48
N MET A 145 -20.02 -7.46 2.98
CA MET A 145 -18.75 -7.43 3.72
C MET A 145 -18.77 -6.45 4.89
N ASN A 146 -19.53 -5.35 4.79
CA ASN A 146 -19.68 -4.37 5.86
C ASN A 146 -21.16 -4.03 6.11
N ARG A 147 -21.84 -4.90 6.86
CA ARG A 147 -23.27 -4.77 7.19
C ARG A 147 -23.66 -3.49 7.94
N ARG A 148 -22.70 -2.72 8.46
CA ARG A 148 -22.94 -1.44 9.14
C ARG A 148 -23.04 -0.26 8.17
N MET A 149 -22.66 -0.47 6.92
CA MET A 149 -22.59 0.58 5.91
C MET A 149 -23.94 0.76 5.21
N THR A 150 -24.36 2.01 5.01
CA THR A 150 -25.58 2.31 4.25
C THR A 150 -25.35 2.12 2.75
N GLU A 151 -26.43 1.93 1.98
CA GLU A 151 -26.35 1.81 0.52
C GLU A 151 -25.68 3.03 -0.13
N GLU A 152 -25.96 4.24 0.36
CA GLU A 152 -25.33 5.47 -0.14
C GLU A 152 -23.81 5.49 0.13
N GLN A 153 -23.37 5.02 1.30
CA GLN A 153 -21.96 4.87 1.64
C GLN A 153 -21.30 3.79 0.78
N ALA A 154 -21.99 2.68 0.53
CA ALA A 154 -21.53 1.60 -0.33
C ALA A 154 -21.31 2.09 -1.77
N LYS A 155 -22.27 2.83 -2.32
CA LYS A 155 -22.17 3.43 -3.65
C LYS A 155 -20.98 4.38 -3.77
N LYS A 156 -20.80 5.28 -2.78
CA LYS A 156 -19.63 6.18 -2.74
C LYS A 156 -18.32 5.41 -2.67
N THR A 157 -18.28 4.31 -1.91
CA THR A 157 -17.09 3.45 -1.79
C THR A 157 -16.79 2.75 -3.11
N TYR A 158 -17.81 2.20 -3.77
CA TYR A 158 -17.68 1.57 -5.09
C TYR A 158 -17.15 2.55 -6.15
N GLU A 159 -17.76 3.75 -6.25
CA GLU A 159 -17.31 4.80 -7.18
C GLU A 159 -15.87 5.26 -6.90
N ARG A 160 -15.47 5.39 -5.63
CA ARG A 160 -14.08 5.71 -5.25
C ARG A 160 -13.12 4.61 -5.67
N THR A 161 -13.54 3.35 -5.54
CA THR A 161 -12.72 2.20 -5.89
C THR A 161 -12.47 2.15 -7.39
N LEU A 162 -13.51 2.36 -8.22
CA LEU A 162 -13.36 2.44 -9.68
C LEU A 162 -12.42 3.57 -10.13
N LYS A 163 -12.52 4.75 -9.50
CA LYS A 163 -11.59 5.86 -9.78
C LYS A 163 -10.15 5.51 -9.42
N MET A 164 -9.94 4.83 -8.30
CA MET A 164 -8.63 4.39 -7.85
C MET A 164 -8.03 3.33 -8.80
N GLU A 165 -8.85 2.39 -9.28
CA GLU A 165 -8.44 1.42 -10.30
C GLU A 165 -8.02 2.13 -11.59
N GLN A 166 -8.80 3.11 -12.05
CA GLN A 166 -8.50 3.87 -13.25
C GLN A 166 -7.20 4.69 -13.11
N GLU A 167 -6.96 5.27 -11.94
CA GLU A 167 -5.80 6.15 -11.70
C GLU A 167 -4.51 5.38 -11.41
N PHE A 168 -4.61 4.25 -10.70
CA PHE A 168 -3.44 3.53 -10.19
C PHE A 168 -3.29 2.10 -10.71
N GLY A 169 -4.16 1.64 -11.61
CA GLY A 169 -4.17 0.27 -12.13
C GLY A 169 -2.82 -0.23 -12.65
N GLU A 170 -2.05 0.65 -13.29
CA GLU A 170 -0.70 0.34 -13.80
C GLU A 170 0.35 0.09 -12.71
N TYR A 171 0.11 0.54 -11.46
CA TYR A 171 1.07 0.41 -10.35
C TYR A 171 0.78 -0.77 -9.44
N PHE A 172 -0.37 -1.43 -9.61
CA PHE A 172 -0.67 -2.64 -8.85
C PHE A 172 0.33 -3.72 -9.24
N THR A 173 0.76 -4.51 -8.26
CA THR A 173 1.65 -5.65 -8.56
C THR A 173 0.94 -6.56 -9.56
N CYS A 174 1.65 -7.22 -10.46
CA CYS A 174 1.07 -8.19 -11.37
C CYS A 174 1.77 -9.51 -11.12
N GLU A 175 1.02 -10.57 -10.82
CA GLU A 175 1.57 -11.92 -10.76
C GLU A 175 1.42 -12.57 -12.14
N LEU A 176 2.54 -13.00 -12.72
CA LEU A 176 2.57 -13.78 -13.95
C LEU A 176 2.21 -15.22 -13.61
N LYS A 177 1.03 -15.67 -14.02
CA LYS A 177 0.69 -17.10 -14.05
C LYS A 177 1.17 -17.71 -15.36
N GLU A 178 1.82 -18.87 -15.28
CA GLU A 178 2.29 -19.62 -16.46
C GLU A 178 1.12 -20.20 -17.29
N ASP A 179 -0.08 -20.26 -16.72
CA ASP A 179 -1.33 -20.69 -17.38
C ASP A 179 -2.21 -19.50 -17.78
N ALA A 180 -1.87 -18.86 -18.90
CA ALA A 180 -2.53 -17.68 -19.47
C ALA A 180 -3.94 -17.94 -20.07
N SER A 181 -4.79 -18.70 -19.39
CA SER A 181 -6.21 -18.88 -19.77
C SER A 181 -7.18 -18.03 -18.94
N SER A 182 -6.69 -17.25 -17.99
CA SER A 182 -7.51 -16.37 -17.15
C SER A 182 -6.98 -14.95 -17.24
N GLU A 183 -7.77 -14.04 -17.83
CA GLU A 183 -7.53 -12.60 -17.95
C GLU A 183 -7.51 -11.86 -16.57
N GLU A 184 -7.41 -12.59 -15.47
CA GLU A 184 -7.44 -12.04 -14.13
C GLU A 184 -6.02 -11.64 -13.69
N ILE A 185 -5.75 -10.34 -13.67
CA ILE A 185 -4.61 -9.78 -12.94
C ILE A 185 -4.82 -10.13 -11.46
N LEU A 186 -4.08 -11.12 -10.96
CA LEU A 186 -4.26 -11.72 -9.62
C LEU A 186 -4.16 -10.75 -8.45
N THR A 187 -3.64 -9.55 -8.69
CA THR A 187 -3.48 -8.53 -7.64
C THR A 187 -4.69 -7.61 -7.51
N ILE A 188 -5.63 -7.69 -8.45
CA ILE A 188 -7.01 -7.27 -8.24
C ILE A 188 -7.71 -8.41 -7.51
N VAL A 189 -7.78 -8.30 -6.19
CA VAL A 189 -8.43 -9.31 -5.36
C VAL A 189 -9.94 -9.05 -5.34
N GLN A 190 -10.68 -10.03 -5.84
CA GLN A 190 -12.14 -10.11 -5.69
C GLN A 190 -12.47 -11.30 -4.78
N GLY A 191 -13.59 -11.22 -4.06
CA GLY A 191 -14.08 -12.30 -3.21
C GLY A 191 -15.45 -11.97 -2.63
N GLU A 192 -16.18 -13.01 -2.24
CA GLU A 192 -17.51 -12.88 -1.61
C GLU A 192 -17.40 -12.64 -0.10
N THR A 193 -16.32 -13.13 0.51
CA THR A 193 -16.10 -13.08 1.95
C THR A 193 -14.77 -12.44 2.31
N ILE A 194 -14.69 -11.89 3.53
CA ILE A 194 -13.47 -11.25 4.04
C ILE A 194 -12.37 -12.30 4.20
N GLU A 195 -12.74 -13.51 4.62
CA GLU A 195 -11.83 -14.63 4.83
C GLU A 195 -11.18 -15.07 3.51
N GLU A 196 -11.95 -15.10 2.42
CA GLU A 196 -11.43 -15.38 1.07
C GLU A 196 -10.47 -14.29 0.59
N ILE A 197 -10.88 -13.01 0.71
CA ILE A 197 -10.04 -11.86 0.33
C ILE A 197 -8.73 -11.87 1.13
N TYR A 198 -8.82 -12.10 2.44
CA TYR A 198 -7.66 -12.19 3.31
C TYR A 198 -6.73 -13.35 2.91
N GLY A 199 -7.28 -14.52 2.60
CA GLY A 199 -6.51 -15.66 2.08
C GLY A 199 -5.76 -15.33 0.79
N LYS A 200 -6.44 -14.68 -0.17
CA LYS A 200 -5.83 -14.24 -1.44
C LYS A 200 -4.73 -13.20 -1.22
N VAL A 201 -4.98 -12.17 -0.41
CA VAL A 201 -4.00 -11.14 -0.06
C VAL A 201 -2.74 -11.78 0.51
N LYS A 202 -2.90 -12.70 1.48
CA LYS A 202 -1.75 -13.37 2.08
C LYS A 202 -0.96 -14.18 1.06
N ASN A 203 -1.63 -14.95 0.21
CA ASN A 203 -0.99 -15.72 -0.86
C ASN A 203 -0.14 -14.85 -1.79
N ILE A 204 -0.67 -13.69 -2.20
CA ILE A 204 0.06 -12.72 -3.03
C ILE A 204 1.29 -12.20 -2.29
N ILE A 205 1.17 -11.82 -1.01
CA ILE A 205 2.32 -11.32 -0.24
C ILE A 205 3.42 -12.38 -0.15
N TRP A 206 3.04 -13.64 0.11
CA TRP A 206 4.02 -14.74 0.22
C TRP A 206 4.67 -15.08 -1.11
N SER A 207 3.93 -15.09 -2.22
CA SER A 207 4.50 -15.35 -3.55
C SER A 207 5.44 -14.22 -3.99
N GLN A 208 5.08 -12.97 -3.66
CA GLN A 208 5.83 -11.77 -4.04
C GLN A 208 6.92 -11.37 -3.04
N GLY A 209 7.03 -12.06 -1.90
CA GLY A 209 7.99 -11.80 -0.83
C GLY A 209 9.39 -12.40 -1.03
N GLY A 210 9.63 -13.07 -2.17
CA GLY A 210 10.91 -13.69 -2.49
C GLY A 210 12.06 -12.67 -2.73
N PRO A 211 13.32 -13.14 -2.72
CA PRO A 211 14.50 -12.29 -2.92
C PRO A 211 14.71 -11.84 -4.36
N THR A 212 14.04 -12.48 -5.32
CA THR A 212 14.08 -12.12 -6.74
C THR A 212 12.70 -11.63 -7.14
N ILE A 213 12.63 -10.39 -7.65
CA ILE A 213 11.39 -9.74 -8.02
C ILE A 213 11.43 -9.24 -9.46
N TRP A 214 10.24 -9.03 -10.02
CA TRP A 214 10.06 -8.33 -11.29
C TRP A 214 9.83 -6.85 -11.03
N VAL A 215 10.58 -6.00 -11.72
CA VAL A 215 10.45 -4.55 -11.63
C VAL A 215 10.36 -3.94 -13.03
N PRO A 216 9.67 -2.81 -13.20
CA PRO A 216 9.56 -2.14 -14.49
C PRO A 216 10.94 -1.84 -15.10
N SER A 217 11.10 -2.17 -16.38
CA SER A 217 12.26 -1.80 -17.19
C SER A 217 12.07 -0.39 -17.75
N LYS A 218 13.19 0.34 -17.91
CA LYS A 218 13.19 1.63 -18.62
C LYS A 218 13.19 1.46 -20.15
N GLU A 219 13.31 0.23 -20.63
CA GLU A 219 13.28 -0.07 -22.06
C GLU A 219 11.84 -0.01 -22.55
N SER A 220 11.56 0.86 -23.53
CA SER A 220 10.29 0.87 -24.24
C SER A 220 10.16 -0.41 -25.07
N LEU A 221 8.96 -0.99 -25.08
CA LEU A 221 8.57 -2.08 -25.97
C LEU A 221 8.66 -1.67 -27.45
#